data_AF-A0A0G1Q8K3-F1
#
_entry.id   AF-A0A0G1Q8K3-F1
#
_cell.length_a   1.000
_cell.length_b   1.000
_cell.length_c   1.000
_cell.angle_alpha   90.00
_cell.angle_beta   90.00
_cell.angle_gamma   90.00
#
_symmetry.space_group_name_H-M   'P 1'
#
loop_
_entity.id
_entity.type
_entity.pdbx_description
1 polymer ?
#
loop_
_entity_poly.entity_id
_entity_poly.type
_entity_poly.pdbx_seq_one_letter_code
_entity_poly.pdbx_strand_id
1 'polypeptide(L)'
;REDFSSWNRLTDTVSPKDMERQGLKSVTFPVQADTLDNIIRDEHIDNVSFVNMSINGSEYEAFQGMGDTLGKDVFLSFPIQNMRTFRSPILKELQDKGFTILVKHAPVATHQKQFLVAGAIKNPSSAILEQFNEEVELTETKKDGRDFILITSKNKNNAYDGWVFRKQIRWI
;
A
#
# COMPACT_ATOMS: atom_id res chain seq x y z
N ARG A 1 16.86 -0.06 -31.43
CA ARG A 1 17.02 -0.84 -30.17
C ARG A 1 17.73 0.09 -29.21
N GLU A 2 16.97 0.77 -28.35
CA GLU A 2 17.54 1.65 -27.33
C GLU A 2 17.99 0.81 -26.13
N ASP A 3 19.19 1.09 -25.65
CA ASP A 3 19.85 0.41 -24.55
C ASP A 3 19.40 1.02 -23.22
N PHE A 4 18.52 0.31 -22.51
CA PHE A 4 17.97 0.71 -21.21
C PHE A 4 18.85 0.29 -20.01
N SER A 5 20.05 -0.26 -20.24
CA SER A 5 20.96 -0.69 -19.16
C SER A 5 21.49 0.47 -18.30
N SER A 6 21.37 1.72 -18.77
CA SER A 6 21.81 2.93 -18.07
C SER A 6 20.81 3.49 -17.05
N TRP A 7 19.55 3.07 -17.08
CA TRP A 7 18.50 3.58 -16.17
C TRP A 7 18.60 3.04 -14.73
N ASN A 8 19.36 1.97 -14.50
CA ASN A 8 19.58 1.38 -13.17
C ASN A 8 20.55 2.18 -12.27
N ARG A 9 21.06 3.34 -12.71
CA ARG A 9 21.96 4.21 -11.91
C ARG A 9 21.27 5.45 -11.32
N LEU A 10 19.94 5.58 -11.41
CA LEU A 10 19.23 6.76 -10.89
C LEU A 10 18.79 6.64 -9.42
N THR A 11 19.12 5.54 -8.74
CA THR A 11 18.85 5.39 -7.29
C THR A 11 20.08 5.64 -6.42
N ASP A 12 21.24 5.96 -7.01
CA ASP A 12 22.38 6.42 -6.25
C ASP A 12 22.09 7.86 -5.82
N THR A 13 21.70 8.05 -4.56
CA THR A 13 21.63 9.37 -3.94
C THR A 13 23.01 10.01 -4.04
N VAL A 14 23.23 10.85 -5.05
CA VAL A 14 24.45 11.64 -5.19
C VAL A 14 24.51 12.56 -3.98
N SER A 15 25.58 12.45 -3.19
CA SER A 15 25.77 13.31 -2.03
C SER A 15 25.76 14.78 -2.51
N PRO A 16 25.11 15.71 -1.79
CA PRO A 16 25.10 17.13 -2.15
C PRO A 16 26.51 17.71 -2.39
N LYS A 17 27.52 17.18 -1.71
CA LYS A 17 28.94 17.55 -1.87
C LYS A 17 29.54 17.12 -3.22
N ASP A 18 29.06 16.02 -3.79
CA ASP A 18 29.52 15.52 -5.09
C ASP A 18 28.83 16.25 -6.25
N MET A 19 27.59 16.74 -6.06
CA MET A 19 26.90 17.62 -7.02
C MET A 19 27.57 18.98 -7.15
N GLU A 20 27.99 19.60 -6.03
CA GLU A 20 28.73 20.88 -6.04
C GLU A 20 30.07 20.77 -6.77
N ARG A 21 30.80 19.66 -6.60
CA ARG A 21 32.09 19.42 -7.29
C ARG A 21 31.94 19.32 -8.81
N GLN A 22 30.77 18.98 -9.32
CA GLN A 22 30.47 18.87 -10.75
C GLN A 22 29.86 20.15 -11.34
N GLY A 23 29.74 21.23 -10.56
CA GLY A 23 29.11 22.48 -11.03
C GLY A 23 27.61 22.37 -11.29
N LEU A 24 26.98 21.26 -10.85
CA LEU A 24 25.54 21.06 -10.92
C LEU A 24 24.89 21.84 -9.78
N LYS A 25 24.16 22.91 -10.12
CA LYS A 25 23.35 23.63 -9.13
C LYS A 25 22.24 22.71 -8.64
N SER A 26 22.16 22.51 -7.32
CA SER A 26 21.01 21.84 -6.72
C SER A 26 19.76 22.67 -7.01
N VAL A 27 18.81 22.08 -7.73
CA VAL A 27 17.49 22.67 -7.91
C VAL A 27 16.62 22.07 -6.81
N THR A 28 16.35 22.86 -5.78
CA THR A 28 15.39 22.49 -4.74
C THR A 28 14.02 22.97 -5.18
N PHE A 29 13.09 22.03 -5.35
CA PHE A 29 11.69 22.33 -5.60
C PHE A 29 10.94 22.18 -4.27
N PRO A 30 10.14 23.17 -3.83
CA PRO A 30 9.30 22.98 -2.67
C PRO A 30 8.23 21.92 -2.97
N VAL A 31 8.18 20.86 -2.17
CA VAL A 31 7.09 19.89 -2.18
C VAL A 31 6.15 20.26 -1.05
N GLN A 32 4.89 20.55 -1.37
CA GLN A 32 3.82 20.70 -0.39
C GLN A 32 3.07 19.38 -0.29
N ALA A 33 2.74 18.97 0.94
CA ALA A 33 1.95 17.78 1.22
C ALA A 33 0.72 18.21 2.02
N ASP A 34 -0.43 17.62 1.68
CA ASP A 34 -1.69 17.87 2.37
C ASP A 34 -2.46 16.55 2.53
N THR A 35 -3.50 16.56 3.37
CA THR A 35 -4.37 15.40 3.59
C THR A 35 -5.39 15.28 2.47
N LEU A 36 -5.85 14.05 2.19
CA LEU A 36 -6.87 13.85 1.16
C LEU A 36 -8.18 14.53 1.53
N ASP A 37 -8.57 14.50 2.82
CA ASP A 37 -9.80 15.17 3.28
C ASP A 37 -9.74 16.70 3.09
N ASN A 38 -8.58 17.32 3.24
CA ASN A 38 -8.39 18.75 2.93
C ASN A 38 -8.55 19.00 1.43
N ILE A 39 -7.86 18.23 0.59
CA ILE A 39 -7.93 18.34 -0.87
C ILE A 39 -9.38 18.19 -1.36
N ILE A 40 -10.11 17.17 -0.88
CA ILE A 40 -11.51 16.93 -1.26
C ILE A 40 -12.39 18.15 -0.95
N ARG A 41 -12.19 18.75 0.23
CA ARG A 41 -12.96 19.92 0.69
C ARG A 41 -12.61 21.17 -0.11
N ASP A 42 -11.34 21.43 -0.34
CA ASP A 42 -10.87 22.62 -1.06
C ASP A 42 -11.29 22.57 -2.54
N GLU A 43 -11.29 21.38 -3.13
CA GLU A 43 -11.73 21.13 -4.51
C GLU A 43 -13.27 20.98 -4.63
N HIS A 44 -14.02 21.13 -3.54
CA HIS A 44 -15.49 21.02 -3.50
C HIS A 44 -16.00 19.70 -4.11
N ILE A 45 -15.30 18.59 -3.83
CA ILE A 45 -15.67 17.27 -4.31
C ILE A 45 -16.78 16.70 -3.42
N ASP A 46 -17.99 16.63 -3.96
CA ASP A 46 -19.18 16.20 -3.21
C ASP A 46 -19.14 14.72 -2.78
N ASN A 47 -18.55 13.86 -3.62
CA ASN A 47 -18.50 12.42 -3.38
C ASN A 47 -17.23 11.77 -3.92
N VAL A 48 -16.63 10.89 -3.11
CA VAL A 48 -15.49 10.07 -3.48
C VAL A 48 -15.91 8.60 -3.35
N SER A 49 -16.08 7.95 -4.49
CA SER A 49 -16.45 6.53 -4.56
C SER A 49 -15.24 5.59 -4.63
N PHE A 50 -14.08 6.10 -5.04
CA PHE A 50 -12.88 5.31 -5.27
C PHE A 50 -11.61 6.11 -4.98
N VAL A 51 -10.65 5.49 -4.28
CA VAL A 51 -9.31 6.02 -4.06
C VAL A 51 -8.29 4.95 -4.42
N ASN A 52 -7.38 5.27 -5.35
CA ASN A 52 -6.22 4.45 -5.64
C ASN A 52 -4.95 5.13 -5.11
N MET A 53 -4.23 4.45 -4.25
CA MET A 53 -3.07 4.97 -3.56
C MET A 53 -1.84 4.15 -3.90
N SER A 54 -0.82 4.79 -4.47
CA SER A 54 0.48 4.18 -4.75
C SER A 54 1.57 5.18 -4.40
N ILE A 55 1.94 5.24 -3.12
CA ILE A 55 2.80 6.29 -2.55
C ILE A 55 4.00 5.64 -1.86
N ASN A 56 4.77 4.83 -2.60
CA ASN A 56 6.09 4.29 -2.26
C ASN A 56 6.43 4.16 -0.76
N GLY A 57 5.58 3.47 0.03
CA GLY A 57 5.84 3.20 1.44
C GLY A 57 5.42 4.29 2.43
N SER A 58 4.68 5.31 1.98
CA SER A 58 4.03 6.33 2.81
C SER A 58 2.51 6.23 2.75
N GLU A 59 1.98 5.06 2.34
CA GLU A 59 0.54 4.85 2.21
C GLU A 59 -0.13 5.06 3.57
N TYR A 60 0.44 4.50 4.63
CA TYR A 60 -0.13 4.61 5.98
C TYR A 60 -0.36 6.07 6.41
N GLU A 61 0.64 6.93 6.21
CA GLU A 61 0.57 8.34 6.53
C GLU A 61 -0.53 9.04 5.71
N ALA A 62 -0.71 8.66 4.45
CA ALA A 62 -1.82 9.16 3.64
C ALA A 62 -3.19 8.68 4.16
N PHE A 63 -3.31 7.42 4.62
CA PHE A 63 -4.53 6.90 5.23
C PHE A 63 -4.91 7.63 6.54
N GLN A 64 -3.92 8.06 7.33
CA GLN A 64 -4.19 8.86 8.53
C GLN A 64 -4.86 10.22 8.20
N GLY A 65 -4.63 10.75 6.99
CA GLY A 65 -5.27 11.97 6.49
C GLY A 65 -6.62 11.76 5.80
N MET A 66 -7.22 10.57 5.92
CA MET A 66 -8.48 10.19 5.27
C MET A 66 -9.59 9.88 6.27
N GLY A 67 -9.56 10.44 7.48
CA GLY A 67 -10.54 10.13 8.53
C GLY A 67 -11.99 10.25 8.09
N ASP A 68 -12.34 11.35 7.41
CA ASP A 68 -13.70 11.62 6.93
C ASP A 68 -14.04 10.75 5.72
N THR A 69 -13.10 10.61 4.79
CA THR A 69 -13.25 9.76 3.59
C THR A 69 -13.48 8.29 3.95
N LEU A 70 -12.71 7.75 4.90
CA LEU A 70 -12.85 6.37 5.40
C LEU A 70 -14.15 6.16 6.19
N GLY A 71 -14.80 7.23 6.65
CA GLY A 71 -16.13 7.18 7.26
C GLY A 71 -17.24 6.81 6.26
N LYS A 72 -17.04 7.07 4.97
CA LYS A 72 -18.03 6.88 3.89
C LYS A 72 -17.96 5.46 3.28
N ASP A 73 -18.81 5.21 2.28
CA ASP A 73 -18.75 3.99 1.45
C ASP A 73 -17.86 4.25 0.24
N VAL A 74 -16.56 4.00 0.43
CA VAL A 74 -15.50 4.26 -0.55
C VAL A 74 -14.77 2.95 -0.84
N PHE A 75 -14.40 2.71 -2.10
CA PHE A 75 -13.49 1.62 -2.45
C PHE A 75 -12.05 2.13 -2.43
N LEU A 76 -11.17 1.42 -1.73
CA LEU A 76 -9.76 1.78 -1.60
C LEU A 76 -8.90 0.73 -2.29
N SER A 77 -7.92 1.16 -3.09
CA SER A 77 -6.94 0.29 -3.75
C SER A 77 -5.53 0.73 -3.37
N PHE A 78 -4.70 -0.19 -2.89
CA PHE A 78 -3.30 0.11 -2.58
C PHE A 78 -2.38 -1.12 -2.71
N PRO A 79 -1.12 -0.94 -3.12
CA PRO A 79 -0.18 -2.04 -3.25
C PRO A 79 0.35 -2.48 -1.88
N ILE A 80 0.48 -3.80 -1.68
CA ILE A 80 1.24 -4.40 -0.59
C ILE A 80 2.61 -4.80 -1.15
N GLN A 81 3.50 -3.82 -1.29
CA GLN A 81 4.82 -4.00 -1.93
C GLN A 81 5.96 -4.24 -0.94
N ASN A 82 5.81 -3.86 0.33
CA ASN A 82 6.90 -3.90 1.28
C ASN A 82 6.42 -4.28 2.70
N MET A 83 7.38 -4.65 3.55
CA MET A 83 7.14 -4.97 4.96
C MET A 83 6.59 -3.78 5.76
N ARG A 84 6.69 -2.54 5.26
CA ARG A 84 6.22 -1.33 5.94
C ARG A 84 4.70 -1.20 5.80
N THR A 85 4.13 -1.42 4.62
CA THR A 85 2.68 -1.50 4.40
C THR A 85 2.08 -2.66 5.22
N PHE A 86 2.82 -3.75 5.37
CA PHE A 86 2.38 -4.92 6.16
C PHE A 86 2.46 -4.71 7.67
N ARG A 87 3.55 -4.11 8.16
CA ARG A 87 3.72 -3.76 9.58
C ARG A 87 2.89 -2.55 9.98
N SER A 88 2.40 -1.80 9.01
CA SER A 88 1.48 -0.70 9.24
C SER A 88 0.18 -1.25 9.84
N PRO A 89 -0.40 -0.57 10.84
CA PRO A 89 -1.68 -0.96 11.40
C PRO A 89 -2.85 -0.73 10.42
N ILE A 90 -2.58 -0.24 9.20
CA ILE A 90 -3.58 0.08 8.17
C ILE A 90 -4.62 -1.01 7.93
N LEU A 91 -4.20 -2.27 7.72
CA LEU A 91 -5.16 -3.34 7.39
C LEU A 91 -6.11 -3.59 8.56
N LYS A 92 -5.58 -3.56 9.78
CA LYS A 92 -6.37 -3.69 11.00
C LYS A 92 -7.28 -2.49 11.20
N GLU A 93 -6.79 -1.27 10.98
CA GLU A 93 -7.59 -0.06 11.10
C GLU A 93 -8.76 -0.05 10.10
N LEU A 94 -8.52 -0.47 8.86
CA LEU A 94 -9.57 -0.61 7.85
C LEU A 94 -10.58 -1.68 8.28
N GLN A 95 -10.15 -2.84 8.79
CA GLN A 95 -11.05 -3.86 9.33
C GLN A 95 -11.87 -3.34 10.52
N ASP A 96 -11.24 -2.64 11.47
CA ASP A 96 -11.89 -2.04 12.63
C ASP A 96 -12.93 -0.97 12.21
N LYS A 97 -12.72 -0.31 11.06
CA LYS A 97 -13.68 0.61 10.42
C LYS A 97 -14.75 -0.10 9.58
N GLY A 98 -14.78 -1.43 9.58
CA GLY A 98 -15.79 -2.25 8.91
C GLY A 98 -15.51 -2.53 7.44
N PHE A 99 -14.28 -2.35 6.95
CA PHE A 99 -13.92 -2.71 5.59
C PHE A 99 -13.58 -4.20 5.50
N THR A 100 -14.11 -4.86 4.47
CA THR A 100 -13.61 -6.14 3.96
C THR A 100 -12.34 -5.87 3.14
N ILE A 101 -11.27 -6.59 3.46
CA ILE A 101 -10.01 -6.52 2.73
C ILE A 101 -9.90 -7.70 1.78
N LEU A 102 -9.80 -7.38 0.50
CA LEU A 102 -9.64 -8.32 -0.61
C LEU A 102 -8.24 -8.17 -1.18
N VAL A 103 -7.55 -9.26 -1.46
CA VAL A 103 -6.19 -9.19 -1.99
C VAL A 103 -6.10 -10.03 -3.25
N LYS A 104 -5.28 -9.59 -4.21
CA LYS A 104 -4.93 -10.40 -5.36
C LYS A 104 -3.52 -10.09 -5.84
N HIS A 105 -2.98 -10.99 -6.65
CA HIS A 105 -1.76 -10.74 -7.39
C HIS A 105 -1.98 -9.62 -8.40
N ALA A 106 -1.09 -8.62 -8.38
CA ALA A 106 -1.09 -7.56 -9.38
C ALA A 106 -0.81 -8.16 -10.77
N PRO A 107 -1.54 -7.74 -11.82
CA PRO A 107 -1.19 -8.07 -13.18
C PRO A 107 0.09 -7.30 -13.56
N VAL A 108 1.25 -7.94 -13.44
CA VAL A 108 2.55 -7.37 -13.78
C VAL A 108 3.11 -8.00 -15.05
N ALA A 109 3.94 -7.26 -15.77
CA ALA A 109 4.66 -7.81 -16.92
C ALA A 109 5.59 -8.95 -16.47
N THR A 110 5.88 -9.89 -17.37
CA THR A 110 6.65 -11.12 -17.08
C THR A 110 8.04 -10.88 -16.49
N HIS A 111 8.62 -9.70 -16.69
CA HIS A 111 9.95 -9.31 -16.21
C HIS A 111 9.91 -8.52 -14.89
N GLN A 112 8.71 -8.24 -14.36
CA GLN A 112 8.54 -7.51 -13.11
C GLN A 112 8.26 -8.48 -11.97
N LYS A 113 8.75 -8.12 -10.78
CA LYS A 113 8.48 -8.89 -9.58
C LYS A 113 6.99 -8.79 -9.25
N GLN A 114 6.34 -9.93 -9.05
CA GLN A 114 4.96 -9.95 -8.59
C GLN A 114 4.84 -9.30 -7.20
N PHE A 115 3.74 -8.59 -7.01
CA PHE A 115 3.35 -8.00 -5.75
C PHE A 115 1.83 -8.11 -5.57
N LEU A 116 1.37 -7.90 -4.35
CA LEU A 116 -0.05 -7.99 -4.01
C LEU A 116 -0.69 -6.60 -4.07
N VAL A 117 -1.96 -6.55 -4.44
CA VAL A 117 -2.79 -5.35 -4.34
C VAL A 117 -3.94 -5.67 -3.40
N ALA A 118 -4.15 -4.78 -2.43
CA ALA A 118 -5.32 -4.80 -1.58
C ALA A 118 -6.41 -3.89 -2.15
N GLY A 119 -7.63 -4.41 -2.18
CA GLY A 119 -8.87 -3.66 -2.26
C GLY A 119 -9.54 -3.66 -0.89
N ALA A 120 -9.99 -2.51 -0.39
CA ALA A 120 -10.79 -2.42 0.84
C ALA A 120 -12.14 -1.78 0.54
N ILE A 121 -13.22 -2.44 0.97
CA ILE A 121 -14.61 -1.99 0.75
C ILE A 121 -15.52 -2.44 1.90
N LYS A 122 -16.46 -1.61 2.34
CA LYS A 122 -17.37 -1.96 3.45
C LYS A 122 -18.47 -2.95 3.05
N ASN A 123 -19.07 -2.74 1.88
CA ASN A 123 -20.18 -3.55 1.39
C ASN A 123 -19.84 -4.13 -0.01
N PRO A 124 -18.92 -5.11 -0.09
CA PRO A 124 -18.56 -5.71 -1.37
C PRO A 124 -19.77 -6.38 -2.03
N SER A 125 -20.04 -6.03 -3.29
CA SER A 125 -21.00 -6.78 -4.09
C SER A 125 -20.42 -8.14 -4.49
N SER A 126 -21.30 -9.10 -4.78
CA SER A 126 -20.90 -10.43 -5.30
C SER A 126 -20.03 -10.32 -6.55
N ALA A 127 -20.28 -9.36 -7.43
CA ALA A 127 -19.45 -9.11 -8.61
C ALA A 127 -18.00 -8.69 -8.26
N ILE A 128 -17.80 -7.92 -7.19
CA ILE A 128 -16.47 -7.53 -6.73
C ILE A 128 -15.77 -8.72 -6.07
N LEU A 129 -16.50 -9.48 -5.25
CA LEU A 129 -15.98 -10.71 -4.63
C LEU A 129 -15.57 -11.75 -5.69
N GLU A 130 -16.27 -11.83 -6.82
CA GLU A 130 -15.88 -12.72 -7.91
C GLU A 130 -14.57 -12.31 -8.59
N GLN A 131 -14.27 -11.01 -8.65
CA GLN A 131 -13.03 -10.49 -9.23
C GLN A 131 -11.82 -10.66 -8.30
N PHE A 132 -12.06 -10.68 -6.99
CA PHE A 132 -11.08 -10.95 -5.97
C PHE A 132 -11.33 -12.35 -5.42
N ASN A 133 -10.78 -13.37 -6.07
CA ASN A 133 -10.95 -14.78 -5.71
C ASN A 133 -10.42 -15.16 -4.29
N GLU A 134 -9.97 -14.19 -3.52
CA GLU A 134 -9.17 -14.33 -2.31
C GLU A 134 -9.61 -13.29 -1.26
N GLU A 135 -10.16 -13.78 -0.16
CA GLU A 135 -10.38 -12.99 1.07
C GLU A 135 -9.21 -13.19 2.01
N VAL A 136 -8.81 -12.12 2.73
CA VAL A 136 -7.68 -12.17 3.66
C VAL A 136 -8.14 -12.23 5.11
N GLU A 137 -7.62 -13.23 5.81
CA GLU A 137 -7.60 -13.28 7.27
C GLU A 137 -6.22 -12.88 7.80
N LEU A 138 -6.21 -11.96 8.77
CA LEU A 138 -5.01 -11.56 9.50
C LEU A 138 -4.97 -12.32 10.82
N THR A 139 -4.00 -13.21 10.99
CA THR A 139 -3.79 -13.90 12.27
C THR A 139 -2.46 -13.48 12.87
N GLU A 140 -2.51 -12.86 14.06
CA GLU A 140 -1.29 -12.65 14.85
C GLU A 140 -0.89 -13.97 15.52
N THR A 141 0.35 -14.40 15.34
CA THR A 141 0.87 -15.65 15.92
C THR A 141 2.28 -15.47 16.47
N LYS A 142 2.66 -16.30 17.45
CA LYS A 142 4.01 -16.33 18.03
C LYS A 142 4.73 -17.60 17.61
N LYS A 143 5.91 -17.45 17.04
CA LYS A 143 6.81 -18.57 16.72
C LYS A 143 8.22 -18.23 17.23
N ASP A 144 8.82 -19.12 18.01
CA ASP A 144 10.17 -18.95 18.58
C ASP A 144 10.36 -17.62 19.33
N GLY A 145 9.35 -17.20 20.11
CA GLY A 145 9.37 -15.95 20.88
C GLY A 145 9.30 -14.67 20.04
N ARG A 146 8.99 -14.77 18.74
CA ARG A 146 8.82 -13.64 17.83
C ARG A 146 7.38 -13.55 17.37
N ASP A 147 6.87 -12.33 17.28
CA ASP A 147 5.54 -12.07 16.73
C ASP A 147 5.60 -12.14 15.19
N PHE A 148 4.65 -12.87 14.63
CA PHE A 148 4.38 -12.96 13.21
C PHE A 148 2.95 -12.53 12.97
N ILE A 149 2.71 -11.95 11.81
CA ILE A 149 1.36 -11.82 11.30
C ILE A 149 1.32 -12.78 10.12
N LEU A 150 0.40 -13.72 10.18
CA LEU A 150 0.08 -14.61 9.09
C LEU A 150 -1.04 -13.96 8.29
N ILE A 151 -0.79 -13.72 7.01
CA ILE A 151 -1.84 -13.42 6.05
C ILE A 151 -2.19 -14.73 5.39
N THR A 152 -3.41 -15.18 5.61
CA THR A 152 -3.99 -16.29 4.86
C THR A 152 -4.99 -15.73 3.88
N SER A 153 -4.76 -15.96 2.59
CA SER A 153 -5.79 -15.76 1.57
C SER A 153 -6.53 -17.07 1.37
N LYS A 154 -7.85 -17.02 1.45
CA LYS A 154 -8.71 -18.18 1.21
C LYS A 154 -9.22 -18.13 -0.22
N ASN A 155 -8.84 -19.11 -1.04
CA ASN A 155 -9.35 -19.18 -2.40
C ASN A 155 -10.75 -19.84 -2.47
N LYS A 156 -11.40 -19.78 -3.64
CA LYS A 156 -12.72 -20.38 -3.91
C LYS A 156 -12.83 -21.89 -3.60
N ASN A 157 -11.71 -22.61 -3.47
CA ASN A 157 -11.66 -24.03 -3.13
C ASN A 157 -11.42 -24.28 -1.63
N ASN A 158 -11.54 -23.25 -0.77
CA ASN A 158 -11.17 -23.29 0.64
C ASN A 158 -9.68 -23.68 0.88
N ALA A 159 -8.83 -23.59 -0.14
CA ALA A 159 -7.40 -23.79 0.05
C ALA A 159 -6.79 -22.48 0.55
N TYR A 160 -5.99 -22.59 1.61
CA TYR A 160 -5.26 -21.46 2.17
C TYR A 160 -3.92 -21.34 1.47
N ASP A 161 -3.74 -20.24 0.74
CA ASP A 161 -2.41 -19.78 0.35
C ASP A 161 -1.93 -18.81 1.44
N GLY A 162 -0.97 -19.28 2.23
CA GLY A 162 -0.48 -18.58 3.42
C GLY A 162 0.84 -17.88 3.16
N TRP A 163 0.90 -16.59 3.49
CA TRP A 163 2.16 -15.85 3.53
C TRP A 163 2.53 -15.54 4.97
N VAL A 164 3.71 -16.01 5.39
CA VAL A 164 4.25 -15.79 6.74
C VAL A 164 5.21 -14.60 6.72
N PHE A 165 4.90 -13.56 7.48
CA PHE A 165 5.77 -12.38 7.57
C PHE A 165 6.17 -12.08 9.02
N ARG A 166 7.43 -11.71 9.21
CA ARG A 166 8.00 -11.41 10.53
C ARG A 166 7.71 -9.97 10.96
N LYS A 167 6.98 -9.79 12.07
CA LYS A 167 6.86 -8.50 12.76
C LYS A 167 8.23 -8.20 13.41
N GLN A 168 8.95 -7.17 12.96
CA GLN A 168 9.99 -6.58 13.83
C GLN A 168 9.32 -5.41 14.52
N ILE A 169 9.00 -5.62 15.79
CA ILE A 169 8.75 -4.50 16.69
C ILE A 169 10.13 -4.01 17.11
N ARG A 170 10.56 -2.85 16.60
CA ARG A 170 11.63 -2.09 17.24
C ARG A 170 10.96 -1.28 18.35
N TRP A 171 11.30 -1.59 19.60
CA TRP A 171 11.04 -0.69 20.72
C TRP A 171 11.93 0.55 20.48
N ILE A 172 11.30 1.72 20.35
CA ILE A 172 11.96 3.02 20.46
C ILE A 172 11.89 3.42 21.92
#